data_AF-A0A8J3B6M4-F1
#
_entry.id   AF-A0A8J3B6M4-F1
#
_cell.length_a   1.000
_cell.length_b   1.000
_cell.length_c   1.000
_cell.angle_alpha   90.00
_cell.angle_beta   90.00
_cell.angle_gamma   90.00
#
_symmetry.space_group_name_H-M   'P 1'
#
loop_
_entity.id
_entity.type
_entity.pdbx_description
1 polymer ?
#
loop_
_entity_poly.entity_id
_entity_poly.type
_entity_poly.pdbx_seq_one_letter_code
_entity_poly.pdbx_strand_id
1 'polypeptide(L)'
;MRFDEEVLSRLDRYVKEHPGSSSSSVANMLVDEALRMHEHPGIVFRAGPTGRRAALSGGPDVWEVIEALNAIKVEDPDADGGSLLDELAEVTGLSHPQVSAALRYYAAHPGDVDERIASNRDVADREEQLWAAQQILLRRRRS
;
A
#
# COMPACT_ATOMS: atom_id res chain seq x y z
N MET A 1 17.56 8.49 21.81
CA MET A 1 16.40 9.38 22.00
C MET A 1 15.71 8.99 23.29
N ARG A 2 15.20 9.93 24.09
CA ARG A 2 14.44 9.64 25.31
C ARG A 2 13.03 10.20 25.13
N PHE A 3 12.03 9.35 25.30
CA PHE A 3 10.64 9.75 25.32
C PHE A 3 10.22 10.12 26.75
N ASP A 4 9.28 11.04 26.88
CA ASP A 4 8.59 11.31 28.13
C ASP A 4 7.64 10.14 28.51
N GLU A 5 7.21 10.13 29.77
CA GLU A 5 6.43 9.05 30.35
C GLU A 5 5.06 8.87 29.67
N GLU A 6 4.45 9.96 29.19
CA GLU A 6 3.17 9.91 28.51
C GLU A 6 3.28 9.24 27.13
N VAL A 7 4.32 9.60 26.36
CA VAL A 7 4.61 8.97 25.07
C VAL A 7 4.93 7.48 25.26
N LEU A 8 5.74 7.12 26.26
CA LEU A 8 6.04 5.72 26.58
C LEU A 8 4.76 4.93 26.92
N SER A 9 3.87 5.50 27.73
CA SER A 9 2.59 4.87 28.08
C SER A 9 1.72 4.58 26.84
N ARG A 10 1.68 5.52 25.89
CA ARG A 10 0.95 5.35 24.62
C ARG A 10 1.60 4.30 23.72
N LEU A 11 2.94 4.29 23.64
CA LEU A 11 3.69 3.29 22.89
C LEU A 11 3.46 1.88 23.45
N ASP A 12 3.53 1.71 24.77
CA ASP A 12 3.31 0.41 25.42
C ASP A 12 1.89 -0.12 25.17
N ARG A 13 0.88 0.75 25.14
CA ARG A 13 -0.48 0.37 24.76
C ARG A 13 -0.53 -0.14 23.32
N TYR A 14 0.09 0.59 22.40
CA TYR A 14 0.15 0.21 21.00
C TYR A 14 0.84 -1.14 20.79
N VAL A 15 1.98 -1.37 21.46
CA VAL A 15 2.74 -2.65 21.38
C VAL A 15 1.89 -3.82 21.87
N LYS A 16 1.12 -3.65 22.95
CA LYS A 16 0.22 -4.70 23.46
C LYS A 16 -0.86 -5.11 22.47
N GLU A 17 -1.31 -4.16 21.63
CA GLU A 17 -2.30 -4.40 20.57
C GLU A 17 -1.67 -5.06 19.32
N HIS A 18 -0.34 -5.10 19.21
CA HIS A 18 0.40 -5.64 18.06
C HIS A 18 1.39 -6.73 18.50
N PRO A 19 0.91 -7.94 18.87
CA PRO A 19 1.76 -9.03 19.33
C PRO A 19 2.86 -9.39 18.33
N GLY A 20 4.05 -9.71 18.83
CA GLY A 20 5.23 -10.04 18.01
C GLY A 20 6.11 -8.86 17.64
N SER A 21 5.70 -7.63 17.93
CA SER A 21 6.54 -6.43 17.79
C SER A 21 7.23 -6.03 19.09
N SER A 22 8.45 -5.52 19.01
CA SER A 22 9.15 -4.91 20.16
C SER A 22 8.82 -3.43 20.28
N SER A 23 8.92 -2.84 21.48
CA SER A 23 8.73 -1.39 21.65
C SER A 23 9.69 -0.58 20.77
N SER A 24 10.94 -1.03 20.63
CA SER A 24 11.93 -0.37 19.78
C SER A 24 11.57 -0.43 18.29
N SER A 25 11.08 -1.58 17.80
CA SER A 25 10.69 -1.71 16.40
C SER A 25 9.45 -0.87 16.07
N VAL A 26 8.46 -0.83 16.97
CA VAL A 26 7.28 0.04 16.82
C VAL A 26 7.68 1.51 16.87
N ALA A 27 8.54 1.92 17.80
CA ALA A 27 9.00 3.30 17.88
C ALA A 27 9.73 3.73 16.61
N ASN A 28 10.65 2.91 16.10
CA ASN A 28 11.35 3.19 14.84
C ASN A 28 10.39 3.32 13.67
N MET A 29 9.43 2.39 13.54
CA MET A 29 8.40 2.43 12.50
C MET A 29 7.58 3.72 12.58
N LEU A 30 7.04 4.06 13.75
CA LEU A 30 6.20 5.26 13.90
C LEU A 30 6.97 6.57 13.64
N VAL A 31 8.26 6.62 14.02
CA VAL A 31 9.13 7.77 13.73
C VAL A 31 9.42 7.86 12.23
N ASP A 32 9.79 6.76 11.58
CA ASP A 32 10.02 6.70 10.14
C ASP A 32 8.77 7.13 9.36
N GLU A 33 7.60 6.60 9.71
CA GLU A 33 6.32 7.00 9.11
C GLU A 33 6.05 8.50 9.30
N ALA A 34 6.32 9.05 10.49
CA ALA A 34 6.13 10.47 10.76
C ALA A 34 7.05 11.35 9.91
N LEU A 35 8.31 10.96 9.73
CA LEU A 35 9.27 11.66 8.87
C LEU A 35 8.83 11.63 7.41
N ARG A 36 8.41 10.46 6.91
CA ARG A 36 7.92 10.32 5.54
C ARG A 36 6.65 11.12 5.27
N MET A 37 5.71 11.18 6.22
CA MET A 37 4.52 12.04 6.10
C MET A 37 4.90 13.53 6.08
N HIS A 38 6.00 13.92 6.73
CA HIS A 38 6.51 15.28 6.68
C HIS A 38 7.17 15.60 5.32
N GLU A 39 7.95 14.66 4.78
CA GLU A 39 8.64 14.78 3.48
C GLU A 39 7.68 14.70 2.28
N HIS A 40 6.57 13.97 2.46
CA HIS A 40 5.56 13.73 1.42
C HIS A 40 4.16 14.18 1.88
N PRO A 41 3.87 15.50 1.82
CA PRO A 41 2.55 16.02 2.14
C PRO A 41 1.45 15.35 1.33
N GLY A 42 0.37 14.94 2.01
CA GLY A 42 -0.73 14.19 1.40
C GLY A 42 -0.58 12.68 1.49
N ILE A 43 0.54 12.16 1.98
CA ILE A 43 0.71 10.74 2.35
C ILE A 43 0.35 10.53 3.82
N VAL A 44 -0.31 9.42 4.10
CA VAL A 44 -0.66 8.94 5.44
C VAL A 44 -0.36 7.44 5.56
N PHE A 45 -0.13 6.95 6.78
CA PHE A 45 0.03 5.51 7.04
C PHE A 45 -1.20 4.94 7.75
N ARG A 46 -1.79 3.89 7.15
CA ARG A 46 -2.99 3.23 7.65
C ARG A 46 -2.69 1.80 8.04
N ALA A 47 -3.36 1.31 9.09
CA ALA A 47 -3.33 -0.11 9.43
C ALA A 47 -4.19 -0.92 8.44
N GLY A 48 -3.73 -2.11 8.08
CA GLY A 48 -4.48 -3.08 7.30
C GLY A 48 -4.14 -4.52 7.72
N PRO A 49 -4.87 -5.52 7.22
CA PRO A 49 -4.68 -6.93 7.57
C PRO A 49 -3.26 -7.44 7.34
N THR A 50 -2.57 -6.84 6.36
CA THR A 50 -1.22 -7.18 5.93
C THR A 50 -0.17 -6.16 6.43
N GLY A 51 -0.48 -5.46 7.52
CA GLY A 51 0.37 -4.46 8.15
C GLY A 51 0.02 -3.02 7.77
N ARG A 52 0.84 -2.09 8.23
CA ARG A 52 0.69 -0.67 7.91
C ARG A 52 1.17 -0.38 6.49
N ARG A 53 0.53 0.59 5.83
CA ARG A 53 0.79 0.92 4.43
C ARG A 53 0.61 2.41 4.16
N ALA A 54 1.43 2.92 3.24
CA ALA A 54 1.32 4.28 2.74
C ALA A 54 0.07 4.43 1.86
N ALA A 55 -0.67 5.51 2.07
CA ALA A 55 -1.89 5.84 1.36
C ALA A 55 -2.01 7.34 1.13
N LEU A 56 -2.81 7.74 0.15
CA LEU A 56 -3.18 9.13 -0.05
C LEU A 56 -4.17 9.58 1.03
N SER A 57 -4.01 10.79 1.57
CA SER A 57 -5.01 11.37 2.47
C SER A 57 -6.36 11.49 1.76
N GLY A 58 -7.40 10.85 2.30
CA GLY A 58 -8.72 10.77 1.67
C GLY A 58 -8.79 9.96 0.37
N GLY A 59 -7.77 9.16 0.05
CA GLY A 59 -7.69 8.37 -1.18
C GLY A 59 -7.26 6.91 -0.95
N PRO A 60 -6.94 6.18 -2.04
CA PRO A 60 -6.49 4.79 -2.00
C PRO A 60 -5.08 4.66 -1.41
N ASP A 61 -4.62 3.41 -1.27
CA ASP A 61 -3.23 3.15 -0.95
C ASP A 61 -2.31 3.52 -2.12
N VAL A 62 -1.05 3.85 -1.84
CA VAL A 62 -0.09 4.21 -2.90
C VAL A 62 0.15 3.02 -3.85
N TRP A 63 0.19 1.80 -3.33
CA TRP A 63 0.41 0.60 -4.16
C TRP A 63 -0.70 0.39 -5.19
N GLU A 64 -1.96 0.74 -4.87
CA GLU A 64 -3.09 0.64 -5.80
C GLU A 64 -2.91 1.62 -6.97
N VAL A 65 -2.43 2.84 -6.69
CA VAL A 65 -2.14 3.85 -7.72
C VAL A 65 -0.99 3.40 -8.62
N ILE A 66 0.06 2.82 -8.06
CA ILE A 66 1.20 2.32 -8.83
C ILE A 66 0.84 1.06 -9.64
N GLU A 67 -0.03 0.20 -9.11
CA GLU A 67 -0.55 -0.92 -9.88
C GLU A 67 -1.41 -0.46 -11.07
N ALA A 68 -2.28 0.54 -10.87
CA ALA A 68 -3.04 1.15 -11.96
C ALA A 68 -2.12 1.77 -13.03
N LEU A 69 -1.07 2.49 -12.61
CA LEU A 69 -0.06 3.02 -13.53
C LEU A 69 0.61 1.90 -14.35
N ASN A 70 0.96 0.80 -13.70
CA ASN A 70 1.59 -0.34 -14.36
C ASN A 70 0.64 -0.99 -15.37
N ALA A 71 -0.66 -1.07 -15.07
CA ALA A 71 -1.66 -1.57 -16.00
C ALA A 71 -1.78 -0.69 -17.26
N ILE A 72 -1.87 0.63 -17.08
CA ILE A 72 -1.91 1.60 -18.20
C ILE A 72 -0.70 1.41 -19.12
N LYS A 73 0.51 1.33 -18.55
CA LYS A 73 1.74 1.14 -19.33
C LYS A 73 1.81 -0.20 -20.09
N VAL A 74 1.08 -1.22 -19.63
CA VAL A 74 0.98 -2.50 -20.34
C VAL A 74 0.01 -2.39 -21.51
N GLU A 75 -1.08 -1.64 -21.36
CA GLU A 75 -2.08 -1.41 -22.39
C GLU A 75 -1.59 -0.44 -23.48
N ASP A 76 -0.91 0.63 -23.09
CA ASP A 76 -0.26 1.60 -23.97
C ASP A 76 1.22 1.80 -23.59
N PRO A 77 2.14 1.03 -24.20
CA PRO A 77 3.58 1.16 -23.95
C PRO A 77 4.20 2.46 -24.44
N ASP A 78 3.54 3.17 -25.36
CA ASP A 78 4.03 4.42 -25.95
C ASP A 78 3.53 5.66 -25.18
N ALA A 79 2.62 5.48 -24.21
CA ALA A 79 2.13 6.56 -23.35
C ALA A 79 3.28 7.20 -22.55
N ASP A 80 3.34 8.53 -22.56
CA ASP A 80 4.39 9.29 -21.90
C ASP A 80 3.88 10.42 -21.00
N GLY A 81 4.77 10.86 -20.10
CA GLY A 81 4.68 12.11 -19.34
C GLY A 81 3.28 12.53 -18.89
N GLY A 82 2.75 13.58 -19.52
CA GLY A 82 1.47 14.19 -19.18
C GLY A 82 0.26 13.32 -19.52
N SER A 83 0.32 12.54 -20.61
CA SER A 83 -0.77 11.64 -21.01
C SER A 83 -1.00 10.57 -19.94
N LEU A 84 0.08 10.00 -19.40
CA LEU A 84 0.01 9.04 -18.29
C LEU A 84 -0.58 9.64 -17.01
N LEU A 85 -0.31 10.92 -16.72
CA LEU A 85 -0.87 11.59 -15.54
C LEU A 85 -2.37 11.82 -15.67
N ASP A 86 -2.80 12.30 -16.84
CA ASP A 86 -4.20 12.58 -17.15
C ASP A 86 -5.02 11.28 -17.13
N GLU A 87 -4.51 10.24 -17.79
CA GLU A 87 -5.17 8.92 -17.84
C GLU A 87 -5.20 8.27 -16.45
N LEU A 88 -4.12 8.31 -15.69
CA LEU A 88 -4.10 7.77 -14.33
C LEU A 88 -5.08 8.51 -13.41
N ALA A 89 -5.18 9.84 -13.53
CA ALA A 89 -6.16 10.63 -12.81
C ALA A 89 -7.60 10.23 -13.18
N GLU A 90 -7.88 10.02 -14.46
CA GLU A 90 -9.19 9.58 -14.96
C GLU A 90 -9.56 8.19 -14.43
N VAL A 91 -8.68 7.19 -14.60
CA VAL A 91 -8.93 5.79 -14.21
C VAL A 91 -9.11 5.64 -12.70
N THR A 92 -8.32 6.38 -11.90
CA THR A 92 -8.36 6.28 -10.43
C THR A 92 -9.36 7.24 -9.79
N GLY A 93 -9.92 8.20 -10.55
CA GLY A 93 -10.75 9.28 -10.03
C GLY A 93 -9.99 10.25 -9.10
N LEU A 94 -8.66 10.30 -9.20
CA LEU A 94 -7.81 11.13 -8.36
C LEU A 94 -7.54 12.48 -9.01
N SER A 95 -7.34 13.50 -8.18
CA SER A 95 -6.82 14.78 -8.67
C SER A 95 -5.33 14.67 -9.07
N HIS A 96 -4.86 15.48 -10.01
CA HIS A 96 -3.45 15.49 -10.40
C HIS A 96 -2.49 15.70 -9.21
N PRO A 97 -2.79 16.55 -8.21
CA PRO A 97 -1.97 16.65 -7.00
C PRO A 97 -1.87 15.34 -6.21
N GLN A 98 -2.95 14.56 -6.13
CA GLN A 98 -2.94 13.26 -5.46
C GLN A 98 -2.12 12.23 -6.24
N VAL A 99 -2.29 12.17 -7.56
CA VAL A 99 -1.46 11.33 -8.43
C VAL A 99 0.01 11.69 -8.27
N SER A 100 0.35 12.99 -8.35
CA SER A 100 1.71 13.49 -8.18
C SER A 100 2.29 13.13 -6.80
N ALA A 101 1.50 13.23 -5.73
CA ALA A 101 1.94 12.84 -4.39
C ALA A 101 2.27 11.33 -4.30
N ALA A 102 1.42 10.47 -4.87
CA ALA A 102 1.67 9.02 -4.91
C ALA A 102 2.94 8.68 -5.71
N LEU A 103 3.12 9.28 -6.89
CA LEU A 103 4.30 9.05 -7.73
C LEU A 103 5.59 9.54 -7.06
N ARG A 104 5.56 10.70 -6.40
CA ARG A 104 6.71 11.23 -5.66
C ARG A 104 7.07 10.35 -4.47
N TYR A 105 6.08 9.83 -3.75
CA TYR A 105 6.32 8.88 -2.66
C TYR A 105 6.93 7.59 -3.19
N TYR A 106 6.37 7.03 -4.28
CA TYR A 106 6.90 5.82 -4.90
C TYR A 106 8.34 5.99 -5.39
N ALA A 107 8.68 7.13 -5.99
CA ALA A 107 10.04 7.41 -6.43
C ALA A 107 11.06 7.43 -5.29
N ALA A 108 10.66 7.83 -4.08
CA ALA A 108 11.51 7.84 -2.89
C ALA A 108 11.54 6.48 -2.17
N HIS A 109 10.47 5.71 -2.25
CA HIS A 109 10.29 4.44 -1.53
C HIS A 109 9.77 3.31 -2.42
N PRO A 110 10.49 2.95 -3.51
CA PRO A 110 9.99 1.95 -4.45
C PRO A 110 9.89 0.56 -3.82
N GLY A 111 10.89 0.16 -3.02
CA GLY A 111 10.92 -1.18 -2.39
C GLY A 111 9.68 -1.48 -1.55
N ASP A 112 9.28 -0.56 -0.67
CA ASP A 112 8.10 -0.73 0.20
C ASP A 112 6.80 -0.91 -0.59
N VAL A 113 6.69 -0.24 -1.74
CA VAL A 113 5.50 -0.30 -2.60
C VAL A 113 5.54 -1.53 -3.49
N ASP A 114 6.69 -1.86 -4.08
CA ASP A 114 6.87 -3.03 -4.94
C ASP A 114 6.68 -4.33 -4.16
N GLU A 115 7.21 -4.43 -2.94
CA GLU A 115 6.98 -5.56 -2.04
C GLU A 115 5.49 -5.73 -1.73
N ARG A 116 4.76 -4.61 -1.58
CA ARG A 116 3.32 -4.65 -1.35
C ARG A 116 2.56 -5.15 -2.58
N ILE A 117 2.90 -4.66 -3.77
CA ILE A 117 2.30 -5.13 -5.03
C ILE A 117 2.55 -6.63 -5.20
N ALA A 118 3.79 -7.08 -4.99
CA ALA A 118 4.15 -8.49 -5.08
C ALA A 118 3.36 -9.34 -4.07
N SER A 119 3.31 -8.93 -2.81
CA SER A 119 2.54 -9.64 -1.77
C SER A 119 1.05 -9.72 -2.08
N ASN A 120 0.46 -8.70 -2.68
CA ASN A 120 -0.96 -8.71 -3.02
C ASN A 120 -1.27 -9.61 -4.22
N ARG A 121 -0.41 -9.60 -5.24
CA ARG A 121 -0.52 -10.54 -6.39
C ARG A 121 -0.43 -11.99 -5.94
N ASP A 122 0.53 -12.29 -5.06
CA ASP A 122 0.68 -13.60 -4.44
C ASP A 122 -0.59 -14.08 -3.70
N VAL A 123 -1.29 -13.18 -3.03
CA VAL A 123 -2.55 -13.51 -2.34
C VAL A 123 -3.65 -13.76 -3.36
N ALA A 124 -3.80 -12.87 -4.35
CA ALA A 124 -4.80 -13.00 -5.41
C ALA A 124 -4.64 -14.32 -6.19
N ASP A 125 -3.42 -14.67 -6.57
CA ASP A 125 -3.11 -15.91 -7.31
C ASP A 125 -3.49 -17.16 -6.50
N ARG A 126 -3.21 -17.16 -5.18
CA ARG A 126 -3.59 -18.27 -4.29
C ARG A 126 -5.10 -18.37 -4.15
N GLU A 127 -5.80 -17.25 -4.01
CA GLU A 127 -7.27 -17.22 -3.91
C GLU A 127 -7.90 -17.73 -5.21
N GLU A 128 -7.38 -17.35 -6.37
CA GLU A 128 -7.84 -17.83 -7.66
C GLU A 128 -7.62 -19.35 -7.80
N GLN A 129 -6.45 -19.85 -7.42
CA GLN A 129 -6.16 -21.30 -7.42
C GLN A 129 -7.10 -22.08 -6.51
N LEU A 130 -7.37 -21.56 -5.31
CA LEU A 130 -8.31 -22.16 -4.36
C LEU A 130 -9.73 -22.15 -4.90
N TRP A 131 -10.17 -21.04 -5.49
CA TRP A 131 -11.47 -20.94 -6.11
C TRP A 131 -11.61 -21.90 -7.28
N ALA A 132 -10.61 -21.99 -8.17
CA ALA A 132 -10.59 -22.93 -9.29
C ALA A 132 -10.67 -24.40 -8.80
N ALA A 133 -9.90 -24.75 -7.77
CA ALA A 133 -9.93 -26.08 -7.16
C ALA A 133 -11.31 -26.40 -6.54
N GLN A 134 -11.93 -25.43 -5.86
CA GLN A 134 -13.30 -25.55 -5.34
C GLN A 134 -14.31 -25.78 -6.46
N GLN A 135 -14.23 -25.02 -7.56
CA GLN A 135 -15.12 -25.18 -8.72
C GLN A 135 -14.98 -26.56 -9.37
N ILE A 136 -13.75 -27.09 -9.45
CA ILE A 136 -13.50 -28.45 -9.95
C ILE A 136 -14.16 -29.50 -9.03
N LEU A 137 -14.04 -29.36 -7.72
CA LEU A 137 -14.66 -30.27 -6.75
C LEU A 137 -16.21 -30.20 -6.76
N LEU A 138 -16.77 -29.01 -6.99
CA LEU A 138 -18.22 -28.78 -7.04
C LEU A 138 -18.86 -29.22 -8.38
N ARG A 139 -18.08 -29.35 -9.46
CA ARG A 139 -18.53 -29.95 -10.72
C ARG A 139 -18.66 -31.47 -10.57
N ARG A 140 -19.83 -31.93 -10.10
CA ARG A 140 -20.24 -33.35 -10.12
C ARG A 140 -20.01 -33.94 -11.52
N ARG A 141 -19.27 -35.06 -11.62
CA ARG A 141 -19.26 -35.90 -12.84
C ARG A 141 -20.71 -36.28 -13.14
N ARG A 142 -21.28 -35.73 -14.22
CA ARG A 142 -22.47 -36.31 -14.84
C ARG A 142 -22.08 -37.73 -15.27
N SER A 143 -22.71 -38.70 -14.62
CA SER A 143 -22.75 -40.10 -15.05
C SER A 143 -23.37 -40.22 -16.45
#